data_AF-A0A832ZFJ8-F1
#
_entry.id   AF-A0A832ZFJ8-F1
#
_cell.length_a   1.000
_cell.length_b   1.000
_cell.length_c   1.000
_cell.angle_alpha   90.00
_cell.angle_beta   90.00
_cell.angle_gamma   90.00
#
_symmetry.space_group_name_H-M   'P 1'
#
loop_
_entity.id
_entity.type
_entity.pdbx_description
1 polymer ?
#
loop_
_entity_poly.entity_id
_entity_poly.type
_entity_poly.pdbx_seq_one_letter_code
_entity_poly.pdbx_strand_id
1 'polypeptide(L)'
;MWREKLEKGYLENEEILIELTIGGECGEYLASLALYDKESDAWYYFDNDIPPGMTQGEAMRNALEFFEKLVVGLEKPKLKLSPIREAPKEVYEKLERFLRGLKNEGKG
;
A
#
# COMPACT_ATOMS: atom_id res chain seq x y z
N MET A 1 -13.99 0.63 8.49
CA MET A 1 -12.94 1.61 8.17
C MET A 1 -11.78 0.89 7.49
N TRP A 2 -11.26 1.39 6.36
CA TRP A 2 -10.17 0.75 5.63
C TRP A 2 -8.89 0.58 6.47
N ARG A 3 -8.62 1.50 7.40
CA ARG A 3 -7.43 1.48 8.27
C ARG A 3 -7.31 0.17 9.07
N GLU A 4 -8.41 -0.25 9.70
CA GLU A 4 -8.46 -1.49 10.51
C GLU A 4 -8.27 -2.76 9.67
N LYS A 5 -8.69 -2.73 8.39
CA LYS A 5 -8.50 -3.86 7.48
C LYS A 5 -7.03 -3.94 7.03
N LEU A 6 -6.43 -2.81 6.67
CA LEU A 6 -5.03 -2.76 6.28
C LEU A 6 -4.10 -3.13 7.44
N GLU A 7 -4.44 -2.73 8.67
CA GLU A 7 -3.73 -3.15 9.88
C GLU A 7 -3.76 -4.68 10.10
N LYS A 8 -4.82 -5.36 9.64
CA LYS A 8 -4.92 -6.84 9.64
C LYS A 8 -4.15 -7.49 8.49
N GLY A 9 -3.56 -6.71 7.59
CA GLY A 9 -2.62 -7.17 6.57
C GLY A 9 -3.06 -6.90 5.13
N TYR A 10 -4.34 -6.67 4.83
CA TYR A 10 -4.75 -6.42 3.45
C TYR A 10 -6.03 -5.60 3.26
N LEU A 11 -6.12 -4.99 2.08
CA LEU A 11 -7.33 -4.39 1.52
C LEU A 11 -7.56 -4.96 0.12
N GLU A 12 -8.82 -5.14 -0.29
CA GLU A 12 -9.09 -5.65 -1.64
C GLU A 12 -10.43 -5.16 -2.20
N ASN A 13 -10.52 -5.13 -3.53
CA ASN A 13 -11.76 -5.02 -4.30
C ASN A 13 -11.75 -6.08 -5.43
N GLU A 14 -12.60 -5.91 -6.44
CA GLU A 14 -12.68 -6.82 -7.59
C GLU A 14 -11.45 -6.73 -8.52
N GLU A 15 -10.73 -5.61 -8.55
CA GLU A 15 -9.62 -5.36 -9.49
C GLU A 15 -8.25 -5.64 -8.86
N ILE A 16 -8.05 -5.25 -7.59
CA ILE A 16 -6.74 -5.27 -6.93
C ILE A 16 -6.82 -5.73 -5.47
N LEU A 17 -5.67 -6.14 -4.94
CA LEU A 17 -5.42 -6.34 -3.52
C LEU A 17 -4.18 -5.54 -3.12
N ILE A 18 -4.23 -4.86 -1.97
CA ILE A 18 -3.09 -4.23 -1.32
C ILE A 18 -2.73 -5.06 -0.09
N GLU A 19 -1.50 -5.53 -0.02
CA GLU A 19 -0.95 -6.24 1.14
C GLU A 19 0.02 -5.34 1.89
N LEU A 20 -0.06 -5.36 3.22
CA LEU A 20 0.89 -4.74 4.13
C LEU A 20 1.60 -5.81 4.94
N THR A 21 2.93 -5.83 4.84
CA THR A 21 3.80 -6.73 5.59
C THR A 21 4.78 -5.94 6.45
N ILE A 22 5.09 -6.44 7.64
CA ILE A 22 6.11 -5.87 8.53
C ILE A 22 7.20 -6.93 8.73
N GLY A 23 8.42 -6.61 8.32
CA GLY A 23 9.61 -7.43 8.53
C GLY A 23 10.54 -6.79 9.55
N GLY A 24 11.17 -7.60 10.41
CA GLY A 24 12.22 -7.13 11.32
C GLY A 24 13.59 -7.34 10.70
N GLU A 25 14.41 -6.29 10.60
CA GLU A 25 15.77 -6.36 10.08
C GLU A 25 16.71 -5.48 10.93
N CYS A 26 17.85 -6.05 11.35
CA CYS A 26 18.93 -5.32 12.04
C CYS A 26 18.52 -4.45 13.26
N GLY A 27 17.45 -4.83 13.97
CA GLY A 27 16.95 -4.10 15.15
C GLY A 27 15.89 -3.03 14.83
N GLU A 28 15.51 -2.90 13.56
CA GLU A 28 14.41 -2.07 13.08
C GLU A 28 13.30 -2.94 12.49
N TYR A 29 12.12 -2.35 12.32
CA TYR A 29 10.97 -2.94 11.65
C TYR A 29 10.66 -2.13 10.40
N LEU A 30 10.65 -2.82 9.26
CA LEU A 30 10.38 -2.26 7.94
C LEU A 30 8.98 -2.66 7.50
N ALA A 31 8.24 -1.68 7.00
CA ALA A 31 6.96 -1.93 6.37
C ALA A 31 7.12 -2.03 4.85
N SER A 32 6.43 -2.99 4.25
CA SER A 32 6.37 -3.17 2.81
C SER A 32 4.92 -3.26 2.37
N LEU A 33 4.58 -2.46 1.35
CA LEU A 33 3.30 -2.51 0.67
C LEU A 33 3.47 -3.14 -0.70
N ALA A 34 2.53 -4.01 -1.06
CA ALA A 34 2.45 -4.60 -2.39
C ALA A 34 1.03 -4.51 -2.94
N LEU A 35 0.91 -4.32 -4.25
CA LEU A 35 -0.33 -4.33 -5.01
C LEU A 35 -0.34 -5.57 -5.89
N TYR A 36 -1.37 -6.39 -5.76
CA TYR A 36 -1.67 -7.49 -6.68
C TYR A 36 -2.76 -7.06 -7.65
N ASP A 37 -2.46 -7.07 -8.95
CA ASP A 37 -3.43 -6.87 -10.02
C ASP A 37 -4.06 -8.22 -10.38
N LYS A 38 -5.35 -8.37 -10.10
CA LYS A 38 -6.09 -9.62 -10.28
C LYS A 38 -6.31 -9.97 -11.76
N GLU A 39 -6.32 -8.98 -12.64
CA GLU A 39 -6.52 -9.19 -14.08
C GLU A 39 -5.25 -9.75 -14.74
N SER A 40 -4.09 -9.16 -14.43
CA SER A 40 -2.82 -9.56 -15.02
C SER A 40 -2.08 -10.64 -14.22
N ASP A 41 -2.62 -11.05 -13.06
CA ASP A 41 -1.98 -11.98 -12.12
C ASP A 41 -0.53 -11.55 -11.78
N ALA A 42 -0.36 -10.28 -11.41
CA ALA A 42 0.96 -9.68 -11.21
C ALA A 42 1.08 -8.88 -9.91
N TRP A 43 2.25 -8.96 -9.27
CA TRP A 43 2.59 -8.21 -8.08
C TRP A 43 3.45 -6.99 -8.38
N TYR A 44 3.10 -5.86 -7.79
CA TYR A 44 3.83 -4.61 -7.85
C TYR A 44 4.17 -4.17 -6.44
N TYR A 45 5.39 -3.68 -6.22
CA TYR A 45 5.84 -3.19 -4.91
C TYR A 45 5.81 -1.67 -4.90
N PHE A 46 5.45 -1.09 -3.75
CA PHE A 46 5.56 0.34 -3.54
C PHE A 46 7.02 0.70 -3.25
N ASP A 47 7.65 1.41 -4.17
CA ASP A 47 9.02 1.94 -4.07
C ASP A 47 9.06 3.32 -3.39
N ASN A 48 8.01 3.66 -2.67
CA ASN A 48 7.98 4.85 -1.83
C ASN A 48 8.81 4.63 -0.57
N ASP A 49 9.37 5.71 -0.03
CA ASP A 49 10.08 5.66 1.25
C ASP A 49 9.07 5.63 2.39
N ILE A 50 9.02 4.50 3.11
CA ILE A 50 8.20 4.33 4.32
C ILE A 50 9.16 4.29 5.51
N PRO A 51 9.06 5.24 6.45
CA PRO A 51 9.99 5.29 7.57
C PRO A 51 9.98 3.99 8.40
N PRO A 52 11.17 3.47 8.78
CA PRO A 52 11.28 2.32 9.67
C PRO A 52 10.72 2.64 11.06
N GLY A 53 10.43 1.61 11.85
CA GLY A 53 10.08 1.74 13.26
C GLY A 53 11.03 0.96 14.16
N MET A 54 11.22 1.44 15.39
CA MET A 54 11.97 0.71 16.44
C MET A 54 11.16 -0.44 17.03
N THR A 55 9.85 -0.47 16.76
CA THR A 55 8.93 -1.55 17.13
C THR A 55 8.01 -1.89 15.97
N GLN A 56 7.45 -3.09 15.96
CA GLN A 56 6.45 -3.50 14.97
C GLN A 56 5.25 -2.54 14.92
N GLY A 57 4.80 -2.05 16.08
CA GLY A 57 3.69 -1.10 16.17
C GLY A 57 4.01 0.27 15.59
N GLU A 58 5.25 0.73 15.73
CA GLU A 58 5.71 1.97 15.09
C GLU A 58 5.80 1.83 13.57
N ALA A 59 6.38 0.74 13.07
CA ALA A 59 6.43 0.47 11.64
C ALA A 59 5.02 0.35 11.02
N MET A 60 4.10 -0.30 11.73
CA MET A 60 2.68 -0.37 11.34
C MET A 60 2.05 1.02 11.26
N ARG A 61 2.24 1.87 12.28
CA ARG A 61 1.73 3.25 12.27
C ARG A 61 2.31 4.06 11.11
N ASN A 62 3.62 3.98 10.86
CA ASN A 62 4.28 4.69 9.77
C ASN A 62 3.71 4.26 8.40
N ALA A 63 3.46 2.97 8.21
CA ALA A 63 2.86 2.44 7.00
C ALA A 63 1.42 2.93 6.80
N LEU A 64 0.61 2.92 7.86
CA LEU A 64 -0.77 3.42 7.82
C LEU A 64 -0.83 4.92 7.51
N GLU A 65 0.06 5.72 8.10
CA GLU A 65 0.17 7.16 7.83
C GLU A 65 0.63 7.43 6.39
N PHE A 66 1.58 6.65 5.88
CA PHE A 66 1.98 6.70 4.48
C PHE A 66 0.79 6.38 3.55
N PHE A 67 0.06 5.30 3.83
CA PHE A 67 -1.09 4.91 3.01
C PHE A 67 -2.23 5.93 3.09
N GLU A 68 -2.45 6.55 4.25
CA GLU A 68 -3.39 7.66 4.42
C GLU A 68 -3.04 8.84 3.50
N LYS A 69 -1.76 9.20 3.39
CA LYS A 69 -1.29 10.23 2.45
C LYS A 69 -1.59 9.87 0.99
N LEU A 70 -1.50 8.60 0.60
CA LEU A 70 -1.94 8.15 -0.73
C LEU A 70 -3.45 8.36 -0.92
N VAL A 71 -4.26 7.95 0.06
CA VAL A 71 -5.73 8.08 0.01
C VAL A 71 -6.17 9.55 -0.13
N VAL A 72 -5.52 10.48 0.57
CA VAL A 72 -5.87 11.90 0.49
C VAL A 72 -5.21 12.63 -0.67
N GLY A 73 -4.24 12.02 -1.35
CA GLY A 73 -3.51 12.57 -2.50
C GLY A 73 -2.33 13.48 -2.13
N LEU A 74 -1.81 13.36 -0.90
CA LEU A 74 -0.59 14.07 -0.46
C LEU A 74 0.69 13.36 -0.90
N GLU A 75 0.63 12.08 -1.17
CA GLU A 75 1.74 11.25 -1.65
C GLU A 75 1.35 10.59 -2.99
N LYS A 76 2.32 10.42 -3.90
CA LYS A 76 2.08 9.73 -5.17
C LYS A 76 2.66 8.31 -5.09
N PRO A 77 1.90 7.27 -5.46
CA PRO A 77 2.42 5.92 -5.46
C PRO A 77 3.53 5.77 -6.50
N LYS A 78 4.58 5.01 -6.18
CA LYS A 78 5.63 4.58 -7.10
C LYS A 78 5.61 3.06 -7.15
N LEU A 79 5.10 2.48 -8.23
CA LEU A 79 4.92 1.04 -8.33
C LEU A 79 5.98 0.41 -9.25
N LYS A 80 6.62 -0.64 -8.76
CA LYS A 80 7.62 -1.41 -9.52
C LYS A 80 7.25 -2.89 -9.60
N LEU A 81 7.48 -3.48 -10.76
CA LEU A 81 7.44 -4.92 -11.01
C LEU A 81 8.88 -5.47 -11.05
N SER A 82 9.07 -6.73 -10.63
CA SER A 82 10.35 -7.43 -10.80
C SER A 82 10.42 -8.15 -12.16
N PRO A 83 11.53 -8.06 -12.92
CA PRO A 83 12.72 -7.23 -12.67
C PRO A 83 12.40 -5.73 -12.84
N ILE A 84 13.07 -4.89 -12.04
CA ILE A 84 12.81 -3.44 -11.81
C ILE A 84 12.30 -2.73 -13.09
N ARG A 85 10.97 -2.67 -13.22
CA ARG A 85 10.24 -1.97 -14.27
C ARG A 85 9.10 -1.19 -13.61
N GLU A 86 8.80 -0.03 -14.16
CA GLU A 86 7.64 0.74 -13.71
C GLU A 86 6.34 -0.01 -14.05
N ALA A 87 5.36 0.07 -13.16
CA ALA A 87 4.04 -0.49 -13.41
C ALA A 87 3.39 0.18 -14.64
N PRO A 88 2.60 -0.56 -15.44
CA PRO A 88 1.88 0.02 -16.56
C PRO A 88 0.79 0.99 -16.07
N LYS A 89 0.38 1.92 -16.92
CA LYS A 89 -0.54 3.02 -16.57
C LYS A 89 -1.88 2.49 -16.02
N GLU A 90 -2.35 1.38 -16.55
CA GLU A 90 -3.60 0.73 -16.19
C GLU A 90 -3.64 0.33 -14.70
N VAL A 91 -2.50 -0.07 -14.13
CA VAL A 91 -2.36 -0.41 -12.71
C VAL A 91 -2.51 0.83 -11.83
N TYR A 92 -1.93 1.96 -12.26
CA TYR A 92 -2.13 3.23 -11.56
C TYR A 92 -3.59 3.70 -11.62
N GLU A 93 -4.27 3.52 -12.75
CA GLU A 93 -5.69 3.87 -12.87
C GLU A 93 -6.58 3.02 -11.94
N LYS A 94 -6.29 1.72 -11.82
CA LYS A 94 -6.95 0.83 -10.85
C LYS A 94 -6.71 1.30 -9.41
N LEU A 95 -5.46 1.59 -9.05
CA LEU A 95 -5.11 2.10 -7.73
C LEU A 95 -5.79 3.44 -7.42
N GLU A 96 -5.86 4.37 -8.38
CA GLU A 96 -6.55 5.65 -8.18
C GLU A 96 -8.05 5.46 -7.91
N ARG A 97 -8.73 4.57 -8.65
CA ARG A 97 -10.14 4.24 -8.40
C ARG A 97 -10.31 3.66 -7.00
N PHE A 98 -9.43 2.74 -6.63
CA PHE A 98 -9.42 2.12 -5.31
C PHE A 98 -9.29 3.16 -4.18
N LEU A 99 -8.27 4.02 -4.24
CA LEU A 99 -8.01 5.06 -3.23
C LEU A 99 -9.17 6.06 -3.12
N ARG A 100 -9.81 6.45 -4.24
CA ARG A 100 -11.02 7.29 -4.21
C ARG A 100 -12.17 6.60 -3.49
N GLY A 101 -12.34 5.29 -3.67
CA GLY A 101 -13.33 4.50 -2.94
C GLY A 101 -13.12 4.59 -1.43
N LEU A 102 -11.88 4.40 -0.97
CA LEU A 102 -11.53 4.47 0.46
C LEU A 102 -11.77 5.86 1.07
N LYS A 103 -11.48 6.93 0.31
CA LYS A 103 -11.72 8.31 0.75
C LYS A 103 -13.20 8.59 1.05
N ASN A 104 -14.11 7.91 0.37
CA ASN A 104 -15.55 8.07 0.58
C ASN A 104 -16.07 7.26 1.77
N GLU A 105 -15.43 6.14 2.14
CA GLU A 105 -15.78 5.38 3.35
C GLU A 105 -15.52 6.16 4.65
N GLY A 106 -14.53 7.05 4.67
CA GLY A 106 -14.20 7.88 5.84
C GLY A 106 -15.15 9.06 6.09
N LYS A 107 -16.18 9.24 5.25
CA LYS A 107 -17.20 10.29 5.40
C LYS A 107 -18.57 9.76 5.84
N GLY A 108 -18.67 8.45 6.12
CA GLY A 108 -19.89 7.77 6.59
C GLY A 108 -19.96 7.64 8.10
#